data_AF-A0A6M3LSW0-F1
#
_entry.id   AF-A0A6M3LSW0-F1
#
_cell.length_a   1.000
_cell.length_b   1.000
_cell.length_c   1.000
_cell.angle_alpha   90.00
_cell.angle_beta   90.00
_cell.angle_gamma   90.00
#
_symmetry.space_group_name_H-M   'P 1'
#
loop_
_entity.id
_entity.type
_entity.pdbx_description
1 polymer ?
#
loop_
_entity_poly.entity_id
_entity_poly.type
_entity_poly.pdbx_seq_one_letter_code
_entity_poly.pdbx_strand_id
1 'polypeptide(L)'
;MKMTRDEESLLLFLETRAVDHDGKVSTEHMNASDMEVAKRWNVDHFICFGRLPSELVTAKTNRGRNTHWVILSPGAFGHASQLRAERADRGTARLRTELEPYKLLSVVASVFDGVFVPFEE
;
A
#
# COMPACT_ATOMS: atom_id res chain seq x y z
N MET A 1 -6.82 -0.13 15.16
CA MET A 1 -8.09 0.08 14.43
C MET A 1 -8.32 -1.11 13.52
N LYS A 2 -9.48 -1.75 13.58
CA LYS A 2 -9.81 -2.89 12.70
C LYS A 2 -10.49 -2.34 11.44
N MET A 3 -9.80 -2.46 10.30
CA MET A 3 -10.31 -2.03 8.99
C MET A 3 -11.07 -3.15 8.30
N THR A 4 -11.99 -2.81 7.41
CA THR A 4 -12.56 -3.79 6.48
C THR A 4 -11.55 -4.11 5.37
N ARG A 5 -11.76 -5.21 4.63
CA ARG A 5 -10.90 -5.57 3.50
C ARG A 5 -10.85 -4.49 2.41
N ASP A 6 -11.96 -3.80 2.19
CA ASP A 6 -12.05 -2.73 1.20
C ASP A 6 -11.26 -1.50 1.67
N GLU A 7 -11.38 -1.15 2.95
CA GLU A 7 -10.57 -0.10 3.58
C GLU A 7 -9.08 -0.42 3.53
N GLU A 8 -8.66 -1.65 3.84
CA GLU A 8 -7.26 -2.07 3.70
C GLU A 8 -6.74 -1.92 2.27
N SER A 9 -7.58 -2.28 1.29
CA SER A 9 -7.22 -2.19 -0.12
C SER A 9 -7.13 -0.74 -0.57
N LEU A 10 -8.03 0.13 -0.10
CA LEU A 10 -7.98 1.57 -0.31
C LEU A 10 -6.73 2.18 0.33
N LEU A 11 -6.40 1.82 1.57
CA LEU A 11 -5.20 2.33 2.25
C LEU A 11 -3.93 1.99 1.47
N LEU A 12 -3.80 0.74 1.01
CA LEU A 12 -2.66 0.34 0.20
C LEU A 12 -2.62 1.04 -1.16
N PHE A 13 -3.77 1.26 -1.78
CA PHE A 13 -3.86 2.06 -3.01
C PHE A 13 -3.39 3.49 -2.77
N LEU A 14 -3.93 4.19 -1.76
CA LEU A 14 -3.58 5.56 -1.43
C LEU A 14 -2.12 5.70 -1.01
N GLU A 15 -1.57 4.71 -0.30
CA GLU A 15 -0.15 4.70 0.05
C GLU A 15 0.71 4.64 -1.22
N THR A 16 0.41 3.73 -2.16
CA THR A 16 1.13 3.65 -3.43
C THR A 16 1.01 4.96 -4.21
N ARG A 17 -0.15 5.63 -4.15
CA ARG A 17 -0.30 6.97 -4.74
C ARG A 17 0.60 8.00 -4.07
N ALA A 18 0.75 7.96 -2.75
CA ALA A 18 1.62 8.87 -2.01
C ALA A 18 3.11 8.64 -2.30
N VAL A 19 3.55 7.38 -2.40
CA VAL A 19 4.96 7.02 -2.60
C VAL A 19 5.39 7.14 -4.05
N ASP A 20 4.63 6.55 -4.97
CA ASP A 20 5.07 6.36 -6.37
C ASP A 20 4.47 7.39 -7.35
N HIS A 21 3.54 8.22 -6.88
CA HIS A 21 2.77 9.11 -7.75
C HIS A 21 2.58 10.53 -7.20
N ASP A 22 3.51 11.01 -6.37
CA ASP A 22 3.48 12.35 -5.75
C ASP A 22 2.18 12.65 -4.99
N GLY A 23 1.50 11.63 -4.46
CA GLY A 23 0.19 11.78 -3.83
C GLY A 23 -0.96 12.07 -4.79
N LYS A 24 -0.77 12.09 -6.10
CA LYS A 24 -1.85 12.37 -7.07
C LYS A 24 -2.78 11.17 -7.16
N VAL A 25 -4.10 11.39 -7.11
CA VAL A 25 -5.13 10.33 -7.13
C VAL A 25 -6.06 10.52 -8.32
N SER A 26 -6.30 9.41 -9.04
CA SER A 26 -7.34 9.31 -10.06
C SER A 26 -8.56 8.64 -9.45
N THR A 27 -9.62 9.41 -9.24
CA THR A 27 -10.88 8.90 -8.66
C THR A 27 -11.66 8.02 -9.62
N GLU A 28 -11.26 7.90 -10.88
CA GLU A 28 -11.80 6.89 -11.81
C GLU A 28 -11.54 5.46 -11.31
N HIS A 29 -10.54 5.27 -10.44
CA HIS A 29 -10.21 3.98 -9.80
C HIS A 29 -10.81 3.85 -8.39
N MET A 30 -11.63 4.81 -7.95
CA MET A 30 -12.28 4.79 -6.64
C MET A 30 -13.79 4.65 -6.84
N ASN A 31 -14.40 3.71 -6.13
CA ASN A 31 -15.86 3.62 -6.09
C ASN A 31 -16.43 4.68 -5.10
N ALA A 32 -17.77 4.78 -5.02
CA ALA A 32 -18.41 5.74 -4.12
C ALA A 32 -18.07 5.49 -2.64
N SER A 33 -18.02 4.23 -2.21
CA SER A 33 -17.64 3.87 -0.84
C SER A 33 -16.20 4.25 -0.50
N ASP A 34 -15.27 4.12 -1.44
CA ASP A 34 -13.87 4.51 -1.24
C ASP A 34 -13.76 6.02 -0.99
N MET A 35 -14.56 6.82 -1.71
CA MET A 35 -14.63 8.26 -1.51
C MET A 35 -15.21 8.63 -0.14
N GLU A 36 -16.19 7.89 0.35
CA GLU A 36 -16.77 8.09 1.69
C GLU A 36 -15.76 7.75 2.80
N VAL A 37 -15.04 6.63 2.65
CA VAL A 37 -13.95 6.25 3.55
C VAL A 37 -12.85 7.31 3.56
N ALA A 38 -12.41 7.78 2.39
CA ALA A 38 -11.37 8.81 2.29
C ALA A 38 -11.80 10.13 2.95
N LYS A 39 -13.07 10.54 2.77
CA LYS A 39 -13.62 11.72 3.45
C LYS A 39 -13.62 11.56 4.96
N ARG A 40 -14.03 10.41 5.48
CA ARG A 40 -14.03 10.12 6.92
C ARG A 40 -12.61 10.14 7.48
N TRP A 41 -11.67 9.44 6.85
CA TRP A 41 -10.26 9.46 7.25
C TRP A 41 -9.62 10.85 7.18
N ASN A 42 -10.09 11.70 6.25
CA ASN A 42 -9.65 13.08 6.17
C ASN A 42 -10.14 13.93 7.36
N VAL A 43 -11.39 13.73 7.79
CA VAL A 43 -11.93 14.36 9.00
C VAL A 43 -11.18 13.88 10.25
N ASP A 44 -10.84 12.59 10.31
CA ASP A 44 -10.12 11.98 11.43
C ASP A 44 -8.61 12.30 11.42
N HIS A 45 -8.12 13.09 10.47
CA HIS A 45 -6.69 13.38 10.24
C HIS A 45 -5.81 12.14 10.03
N PHE A 46 -6.41 11.00 9.68
CA PHE A 46 -5.69 9.79 9.33
C PHE A 46 -5.00 9.93 7.97
N ILE A 47 -5.64 10.65 7.04
CA ILE A 47 -5.05 11.15 5.79
C ILE A 47 -5.38 12.63 5.62
N CYS A 48 -4.71 13.31 4.70
CA CYS A 48 -5.18 14.57 4.12
C CYS A 48 -5.54 14.29 2.66
N PHE A 49 -6.79 14.54 2.28
CA PHE A 49 -7.33 14.23 0.96
C PHE A 49 -8.13 15.40 0.41
N GLY A 50 -7.91 15.73 -0.86
CA GLY A 50 -8.55 16.89 -1.47
C GLY A 50 -8.55 16.85 -2.99
N ARG A 51 -9.24 17.83 -3.58
CA ARG A 51 -9.24 18.02 -5.04
C ARG A 51 -8.01 18.80 -5.46
N LEU A 52 -7.45 18.46 -6.62
CA LEU A 52 -6.39 19.25 -7.24
C LEU A 52 -6.96 20.56 -7.82
N PRO A 53 -6.22 21.69 -7.70
CA PRO A 53 -6.46 22.89 -8.51
C PRO A 53 -6.43 22.57 -10.00
N SER A 54 -7.19 23.31 -10.81
CA SER A 54 -7.30 23.10 -12.26
C SER A 54 -5.94 23.07 -12.97
N GLU A 55 -5.00 23.87 -12.49
CA GLU A 55 -3.66 24.06 -13.05
C GLU A 55 -2.78 22.81 -12.82
N LEU A 56 -3.08 22.02 -11.80
CA LEU A 56 -2.36 20.80 -11.43
C LEU A 56 -3.07 19.52 -11.91
N VAL A 57 -4.29 19.64 -12.43
CA VAL A 57 -5.00 18.52 -13.04
C VAL A 57 -4.25 18.13 -14.31
N THR A 58 -3.73 16.91 -14.33
CA THR A 58 -3.00 16.41 -15.49
C THR A 58 -3.95 16.13 -16.66
N ALA A 59 -3.43 16.20 -17.89
CA ALA A 59 -4.13 15.66 -19.03
C ALA A 59 -4.51 14.18 -18.79
N LYS A 60 -5.57 13.71 -19.45
CA LYS A 60 -6.01 12.32 -19.31
C LYS A 60 -4.91 11.41 -19.86
N THR A 61 -4.44 10.47 -19.05
CA THR A 61 -3.48 9.44 -19.47
C THR A 61 -4.19 8.09 -19.63
N ASN A 62 -3.49 7.07 -20.10
CA ASN A 62 -3.99 5.68 -20.08
C ASN A 62 -4.32 5.18 -18.67
N ARG A 63 -3.77 5.83 -17.63
CA ARG A 63 -4.04 5.52 -16.22
C ARG A 63 -5.16 6.39 -15.62
N GLY A 64 -5.90 7.12 -16.45
CA GLY A 64 -6.95 8.04 -16.06
C GLY A 64 -6.44 9.47 -15.87
N ARG A 65 -7.31 10.32 -15.32
CA ARG A 65 -7.00 11.72 -14.98
C ARG A 65 -6.83 11.86 -13.48
N ASN A 66 -5.70 12.40 -13.04
CA ASN A 66 -5.51 12.75 -11.64
C ASN A 66 -6.34 13.99 -11.32
N THR A 67 -7.32 13.83 -10.44
CA THR A 67 -8.27 14.90 -10.06
C THR A 67 -8.15 15.27 -8.58
N HIS A 68 -7.52 14.42 -7.78
CA HIS A 68 -7.40 14.54 -6.34
C HIS A 68 -5.95 14.34 -5.90
N TRP A 69 -5.67 14.65 -4.64
CA TRP A 69 -4.40 14.42 -3.98
C TRP A 69 -4.61 13.78 -2.61
N VAL A 70 -3.59 13.06 -2.14
CA VAL A 70 -3.55 12.44 -0.82
C VAL A 70 -2.17 12.62 -0.18
N ILE A 71 -2.16 12.86 1.12
CA ILE A 71 -0.99 12.79 2.00
C ILE A 71 -1.35 11.88 3.16
N LEU A 72 -0.51 10.89 3.47
CA LEU A 72 -0.76 9.97 4.59
C LEU A 72 -0.14 10.51 5.87
N SER A 73 -0.84 10.33 6.99
CA SER A 73 -0.25 10.53 8.32
C SER A 73 0.78 9.43 8.61
N PRO A 74 1.68 9.63 9.60
CA PRO A 74 2.58 8.57 10.07
C PRO A 74 1.82 7.31 10.53
N GLY A 75 0.65 7.48 11.15
CA GLY A 75 -0.20 6.36 11.56
C GLY A 75 -0.74 5.57 10.37
N ALA A 76 -1.13 6.25 9.29
CA ALA A 76 -1.57 5.59 8.06
C ALA A 76 -0.43 4.83 7.36
N PHE A 77 0.78 5.39 7.33
CA PHE A 77 1.96 4.67 6.82
C PHE A 77 2.27 3.43 7.66
N GLY A 78 2.22 3.53 8.99
CA GLY A 78 2.44 2.39 9.88
C GLY A 78 1.45 1.26 9.62
N HIS A 79 0.17 1.59 9.47
CA HIS A 79 -0.88 0.63 9.11
C HIS A 79 -0.67 0.00 7.73
N ALA A 80 -0.33 0.80 6.71
CA ALA A 80 -0.08 0.30 5.37
C ALA A 80 1.14 -0.66 5.34
N SER A 81 2.20 -0.33 6.07
CA SER A 81 3.40 -1.18 6.21
C SER A 81 3.05 -2.54 6.82
N GLN A 82 2.28 -2.56 7.92
CA GLN A 82 1.82 -3.80 8.53
C GLN A 82 1.01 -4.65 7.55
N LEU A 83 0.05 -4.05 6.84
CA LEU A 83 -0.75 -4.75 5.83
C LEU A 83 0.08 -5.33 4.70
N ARG A 84 1.15 -4.64 4.27
CA ARG A 84 2.08 -5.15 3.27
C ARG A 84 2.88 -6.35 3.77
N ALA A 85 3.38 -6.28 5.00
CA ALA A 85 4.08 -7.40 5.62
C ALA A 85 3.18 -8.64 5.69
N GLU A 86 1.94 -8.47 6.16
CA GLU A 86 0.95 -9.55 6.21
C GLU A 86 0.59 -10.11 4.83
N ARG A 87 0.47 -9.25 3.80
CA ARG A 87 0.22 -9.69 2.41
C ARG A 87 1.42 -10.44 1.82
N ALA A 88 2.63 -9.96 2.08
CA ALA A 88 3.87 -10.60 1.64
C ALA A 88 4.05 -11.97 2.29
N ASP A 89 3.76 -12.09 3.58
CA ASP A 89 3.80 -13.36 4.30
C ASP A 89 2.85 -14.40 3.67
N ARG A 90 1.60 -13.99 3.37
CA ARG A 90 0.64 -14.84 2.65
C ARG A 90 1.11 -15.22 1.25
N GLY A 91 1.69 -14.28 0.50
CA GLY A 91 2.16 -14.51 -0.88
C GLY A 91 3.38 -15.43 -0.94
N THR A 92 4.26 -15.34 0.05
CA THR A 92 5.50 -16.14 0.14
C THR A 92 5.29 -17.50 0.80
N ALA A 93 4.15 -17.74 1.46
CA ALA A 93 3.85 -19.02 2.12
C ALA A 93 4.02 -20.23 1.19
N ARG A 94 3.53 -20.14 -0.05
CA ARG A 94 3.69 -21.22 -1.05
C ARG A 94 5.15 -21.44 -1.42
N LEU A 95 5.89 -20.35 -1.66
CA LEU A 95 7.31 -20.42 -2.00
C LEU A 95 8.12 -21.06 -0.87
N ARG A 96 7.78 -20.80 0.40
CA ARG A 96 8.45 -21.44 1.55
C ARG A 96 8.32 -22.96 1.54
N THR A 97 7.14 -23.49 1.20
CA THR A 97 6.92 -24.93 1.05
C THR A 97 7.70 -25.50 -0.14
N GLU A 98 7.72 -24.81 -1.27
CA GLU A 98 8.46 -25.27 -2.45
C GLU A 98 9.99 -25.25 -2.25
N LEU A 99 10.50 -24.37 -1.38
CA LEU A 99 11.94 -24.27 -1.06
C LEU A 99 12.42 -25.24 0.03
N GLU A 100 11.51 -25.93 0.73
CA GLU A 100 11.82 -26.87 1.81
C GLU A 100 12.78 -28.02 1.39
N PRO A 101 12.60 -28.67 0.22
CA PRO A 101 13.49 -29.75 -0.22
C PRO A 101 14.93 -29.31 -0.48
N TYR A 102 15.15 -28.03 -0.78
CA TYR A 102 16.46 -27.46 -1.06
C TYR A 102 17.25 -27.13 0.20
N LYS A 103 16.71 -27.40 1.40
CA LYS A 103 17.30 -27.04 2.71
C LYS A 103 17.62 -25.54 2.86
N LEU A 104 17.04 -24.69 2.01
CA LEU A 104 17.18 -23.24 2.08
C LEU A 104 16.36 -22.63 3.24
N LEU A 105 15.54 -23.42 3.93
CA LEU A 105 14.78 -22.97 5.09
C LEU A 105 15.66 -22.43 6.23
N SER A 106 16.91 -22.88 6.38
CA SER A 106 17.85 -22.30 7.36
C SER A 106 18.31 -20.90 6.96
N VAL A 107 18.49 -20.65 5.66
CA VAL A 107 18.78 -19.31 5.09
C VAL A 107 17.54 -18.42 5.22
N VAL A 108 16.35 -18.96 4.98
CA VAL A 108 15.10 -18.21 5.16
C VAL A 108 14.88 -17.86 6.65
N ALA A 109 15.05 -18.81 7.57
CA ALA A 109 14.90 -18.59 9.01
C ALA A 109 15.89 -17.54 9.53
N SER A 110 17.15 -17.62 9.13
CA SER A 110 18.16 -16.62 9.51
C SER A 110 17.83 -15.21 9.01
N VAL A 111 17.33 -15.05 7.78
CA VAL A 111 16.85 -13.74 7.29
C VAL A 111 15.73 -13.17 8.16
N PHE A 112 14.80 -14.00 8.63
CA PHE A 112 13.70 -13.55 9.51
C PHE A 112 14.15 -13.30 10.96
N ASP A 113 15.21 -13.96 11.42
CA ASP A 113 15.87 -13.67 12.71
C ASP A 113 16.85 -12.48 12.64
N GLY A 114 16.95 -11.80 11.49
CA GLY A 114 17.85 -10.66 11.25
C GLY A 114 19.30 -11.06 11.03
N VAL A 115 19.58 -12.35 10.80
CA VAL A 115 20.90 -12.89 10.49
C VAL A 115 21.02 -13.04 8.97
N PHE A 116 21.73 -12.12 8.34
CA PHE A 116 22.01 -12.16 6.91
C PHE A 116 23.02 -13.28 6.59
N VAL A 117 22.60 -14.33 5.88
CA VAL A 117 23.49 -15.37 5.37
C VAL A 117 23.74 -15.09 3.89
N PRO A 118 24.99 -14.81 3.47
CA PRO A 118 25.29 -14.54 2.07
C PRO A 118 25.03 -15.79 1.23
N PHE A 119 24.45 -15.59 0.05
CA PHE A 119 24.27 -16.63 -0.95
C PHE A 119 25.62 -16.79 -1.68
N GLU A 120 26.30 -17.93 -1.52
CA GLU A 120 27.50 -18.25 -2.31
C GLU A 120 27.06 -18.87 -3.64
N GLU A 121 27.58 -18.32 -4.76
CA GLU A 121 27.32 -18.75 -6.14
C GLU A 121 27.96 -20.10 -6.49
#